data_AF-A0A540MMW6-F1
#
_entry.id   AF-A0A540MMW6-F1
#
_cell.length_a   1.000
_cell.length_b   1.000
_cell.length_c   1.000
_cell.angle_alpha   90.00
_cell.angle_beta   90.00
_cell.angle_gamma   90.00
#
_symmetry.space_group_name_H-M   'P 1'
#
loop_
_entity.id
_entity.type
_entity.pdbx_description
1 polymer ?
#
loop_
_entity_poly.entity_id
_entity_poly.type
_entity_poly.pdbx_seq_one_letter_code
_entity_poly.pdbx_strand_id
1 'polypeptide(L)'
;MSDALSIASDLGFSVAAPPIQEELQNLSSSTGEKGDDLIKVLRDLTSVQRKITDLQVELQGRKDDKNVAHLTHASEMERKCETLARITTILKDVIQNKDRIIARLQQPYSLDCIPVEAEYQKQFSELLMKAAGDYGALTASVADFQWSQTFKEPPSVWGV
;
A
#
# COMPACT_ATOMS: atom_id res chain seq x y z
N MET A 1 35.93 -11.32 -50.12
CA MET A 1 35.85 -10.45 -51.31
C MET A 1 35.36 -11.20 -52.55
N SER A 2 35.81 -12.43 -52.81
CA SER A 2 35.25 -13.27 -53.89
C SER A 2 33.74 -13.49 -53.80
N ASP A 3 33.21 -13.78 -52.61
CA ASP A 3 31.78 -14.09 -52.47
C ASP A 3 30.88 -12.90 -52.81
N ALA A 4 31.28 -11.69 -52.40
CA ALA A 4 30.56 -10.46 -52.74
C ALA A 4 30.59 -10.15 -54.24
N LEU A 5 31.70 -10.47 -54.91
CA LEU A 5 31.85 -10.29 -56.36
C LEU A 5 31.05 -11.34 -57.14
N SER A 6 30.94 -12.57 -56.63
CA SER A 6 30.14 -13.64 -57.24
C SER A 6 28.64 -13.33 -57.18
N ILE A 7 28.16 -12.83 -56.03
CA ILE A 7 26.77 -12.42 -55.84
C ILE A 7 26.38 -11.27 -56.79
N ALA A 8 27.29 -10.32 -57.04
CA ALA A 8 27.05 -9.22 -57.97
C ALA A 8 26.90 -9.70 -59.42
N SER A 9 27.69 -10.70 -59.82
CA SER A 9 27.63 -11.29 -61.16
C SER A 9 26.33 -12.07 -61.41
N ASP A 10 25.82 -12.78 -60.39
CA ASP A 10 24.55 -13.51 -60.46
C ASP A 10 23.33 -12.58 -60.56
N LEU A 11 23.46 -11.35 -60.07
CA LEU A 11 22.44 -10.29 -60.17
C LEU A 11 22.54 -9.49 -61.49
N GLY A 12 23.41 -9.90 -62.42
CA GLY A 12 23.55 -9.27 -63.74
C GLY A 12 24.47 -8.04 -63.77
N PHE A 13 25.21 -7.76 -62.70
CA PHE A 13 26.18 -6.65 -62.69
C PHE A 13 27.53 -7.12 -63.25
N SER A 14 27.85 -6.70 -64.47
CA SER A 14 29.16 -6.94 -65.09
C SER A 14 30.21 -6.02 -64.49
N VAL A 15 31.35 -6.59 -64.08
CA VAL A 15 32.53 -5.82 -63.70
C VAL A 15 33.10 -5.18 -64.96
N ALA A 16 32.89 -3.87 -65.11
CA ALA A 16 33.40 -3.10 -66.24
C ALA A 16 34.93 -3.09 -66.25
N ALA A 17 35.52 -3.24 -67.46
CA ALA A 17 36.95 -3.07 -67.71
C ALA A 17 37.41 -1.65 -67.30
N PRO A 18 38.69 -1.45 -66.91
CA PRO A 18 39.14 -0.15 -66.40
C PRO A 18 38.99 0.94 -67.48
N PRO A 19 38.47 2.13 -67.15
CA PRO A 19 38.12 3.11 -68.15
C PRO A 19 39.36 3.85 -68.67
N ILE A 20 39.33 4.13 -69.96
CA ILE A 20 40.27 5.01 -70.68
C ILE A 20 40.02 6.45 -70.20
N GLN A 21 41.10 7.19 -69.95
CA GLN A 21 41.16 8.45 -69.19
C GLN A 21 40.33 9.64 -69.73
N GLU A 22 39.70 9.56 -70.90
CA GLU A 22 39.02 10.70 -71.54
C GLU A 22 37.50 10.77 -71.30
N GLU A 23 36.82 9.67 -70.95
CA GLU A 23 35.37 9.68 -70.65
C GLU A 23 35.03 10.12 -69.21
N LEU A 24 36.03 10.18 -68.32
CA LEU A 24 35.84 10.56 -66.92
C LEU A 24 35.55 12.07 -66.73
N GLN A 25 35.97 12.90 -67.68
CA GLN A 25 35.87 14.37 -67.58
C GLN A 25 34.52 14.95 -68.02
N ASN A 26 33.74 14.23 -68.84
CA ASN A 26 32.45 14.73 -69.35
C ASN A 26 31.24 14.24 -68.52
N LEU A 27 31.38 13.16 -67.74
CA LEU A 27 30.36 12.71 -66.78
C LEU A 27 30.43 13.46 -65.44
N SER A 28 31.50 14.19 -65.17
CA SER A 28 31.71 14.85 -63.88
C SER A 28 30.86 16.13 -63.69
N SER A 29 30.28 16.69 -64.75
CA SER A 29 29.54 17.96 -64.69
C SER A 29 28.03 17.85 -64.43
N SER A 30 27.36 16.74 -64.80
CA SER A 30 25.92 16.54 -64.53
C SER A 30 25.62 15.50 -63.43
N THR A 31 26.61 14.66 -63.10
CA THR A 31 26.48 13.60 -62.08
C THR A 31 26.90 14.08 -60.68
N GLY A 32 27.60 15.22 -60.59
CA GLY A 32 28.06 15.81 -59.33
C GLY A 32 26.91 16.21 -58.39
N GLU A 33 25.87 16.88 -58.91
CA GLU A 33 24.72 17.32 -58.10
C GLU A 33 23.94 16.12 -57.52
N LYS A 34 23.68 15.08 -58.31
CA LYS A 34 23.00 13.86 -57.84
C LYS A 34 23.85 13.06 -56.83
N GLY A 35 25.17 13.08 -56.99
CA GLY A 35 26.11 12.47 -56.05
C GLY A 35 26.13 13.22 -54.71
N ASP A 36 26.15 14.55 -54.75
CA ASP A 36 26.12 15.40 -53.56
C ASP A 36 24.81 15.27 -52.78
N ASP A 37 23.67 15.18 -53.48
CA ASP A 37 22.37 14.91 -52.87
C ASP A 37 22.33 13.54 -52.18
N LEU A 38 22.87 12.50 -52.82
CA LEU A 38 22.96 11.17 -52.21
C LEU A 38 23.86 11.17 -50.96
N ILE A 39 25.01 11.85 -51.03
CA ILE A 39 25.92 11.98 -49.89
C ILE A 39 25.23 12.73 -48.74
N LYS A 40 24.42 13.74 -49.04
CA LYS A 40 23.64 14.48 -48.04
C LYS A 40 22.61 13.58 -47.37
N VAL A 41 21.82 12.83 -48.15
CA VAL A 41 20.84 11.87 -47.62
C VAL A 41 21.51 10.80 -46.75
N LEU A 42 22.67 10.27 -47.15
CA LEU A 42 23.41 9.29 -46.36
C LEU A 42 23.91 9.88 -45.03
N ARG A 43 24.37 11.13 -45.03
CA ARG A 43 24.74 11.85 -43.80
C ARG A 43 23.53 12.05 -42.88
N ASP A 44 22.39 12.44 -43.45
CA ASP A 44 21.16 12.64 -42.69
C ASP A 44 20.63 11.32 -42.13
N LEU A 45 20.66 10.23 -42.91
CA LEU A 45 20.31 8.88 -42.48
C LEU A 45 21.22 8.43 -41.33
N THR A 46 22.53 8.65 -41.45
CA THR A 46 23.49 8.33 -40.38
C THR A 46 23.21 9.14 -39.11
N SER A 47 22.83 10.42 -39.26
CA SER A 47 22.45 11.29 -38.14
C SER A 47 21.18 10.78 -37.43
N VAL A 48 20.16 10.39 -38.20
CA VAL A 48 18.93 9.81 -37.67
C VAL A 48 19.20 8.47 -37.00
N GLN A 49 20.02 7.61 -37.61
CA GLN A 49 20.35 6.30 -37.06
C GLN A 49 21.06 6.42 -35.70
N ARG A 50 21.94 7.42 -35.54
CA ARG A 50 22.55 7.76 -34.25
C ARG A 50 21.50 8.21 -33.22
N LYS A 51 20.61 9.13 -33.59
CA LYS A 51 19.52 9.57 -32.69
C LYS A 51 18.61 8.43 -32.25
N ILE A 52 18.32 7.47 -33.14
CA ILE A 52 17.53 6.29 -32.80
C ILE A 52 18.26 5.45 -31.75
N THR A 53 19.57 5.26 -31.89
CA THR A 53 20.36 4.49 -30.91
C THR A 53 20.39 5.21 -29.56
N ASP A 54 20.58 6.53 -29.55
CA ASP A 54 20.56 7.34 -28.32
C ASP A 54 19.20 7.22 -27.59
N LEU A 55 18.10 7.35 -28.34
CA LEU A 55 16.75 7.22 -27.78
C LEU A 55 16.46 5.80 -27.28
N GLN A 56 16.95 4.76 -27.95
CA GLN A 56 16.81 3.37 -27.49
C GLN A 56 17.50 3.16 -26.14
N VAL A 57 18.70 3.71 -25.97
CA VAL A 57 19.44 3.64 -24.70
C VAL A 57 18.69 4.39 -23.59
N GLU A 58 18.17 5.59 -23.87
CA GLU A 58 17.42 6.36 -22.88
C GLU A 58 16.12 5.64 -22.46
N LEU A 59 15.38 5.10 -23.42
CA LEU A 59 14.14 4.36 -23.16
C LEU A 59 14.42 3.11 -22.31
N GLN A 60 15.48 2.37 -22.64
CA GLN A 60 15.92 1.22 -21.84
C GLN A 60 16.31 1.65 -20.41
N GLY A 61 17.06 2.75 -20.26
CA GLY A 61 17.42 3.29 -18.96
C GLY A 61 16.20 3.66 -18.10
N ARG A 62 15.18 4.30 -18.68
CA ARG A 62 13.94 4.63 -17.95
C ARG A 62 13.11 3.39 -17.61
N LYS A 63 13.12 2.37 -18.47
CA LYS A 63 12.44 1.10 -18.19
C LYS A 63 13.09 0.40 -17.00
N ASP A 64 14.42 0.38 -16.96
CA ASP A 64 15.17 -0.25 -15.88
C ASP A 64 15.02 0.54 -14.57
N ASP A 65 15.08 1.88 -14.61
CA ASP A 65 14.81 2.73 -13.44
C ASP A 65 13.41 2.46 -12.86
N LYS A 66 12.38 2.42 -13.70
CA LYS A 66 11.01 2.09 -13.27
C LYS A 66 10.92 0.71 -12.61
N ASN A 67 11.65 -0.30 -13.13
CA ASN A 67 11.63 -1.65 -12.56
C ASN A 67 12.26 -1.69 -11.16
N VAL A 68 13.29 -0.89 -10.91
CA VAL A 68 13.99 -0.87 -9.62
C VAL A 68 13.52 0.26 -8.69
N ALA A 69 12.61 1.13 -9.14
CA ALA A 69 12.24 2.35 -8.44
C ALA A 69 11.80 2.11 -6.98
N HIS A 70 11.06 1.03 -6.76
CA HIS A 70 10.58 0.59 -5.45
C HIS A 70 11.65 0.19 -4.45
N LEU A 71 12.90 0.07 -4.89
CA LEU A 71 14.08 -0.23 -4.09
C LEU A 71 15.09 0.92 -4.11
N THR A 72 15.14 1.72 -5.19
CA THR A 72 16.15 2.76 -5.38
C THR A 72 15.68 4.17 -5.03
N HIS A 73 14.38 4.47 -5.18
CA HIS A 73 13.86 5.81 -4.91
C HIS A 73 13.63 5.99 -3.40
N ALA A 74 14.29 7.00 -2.84
CA ALA A 74 14.22 7.30 -1.41
C ALA A 74 12.78 7.55 -0.92
N SER A 75 11.93 8.19 -1.74
CA SER A 75 10.52 8.46 -1.43
C SER A 75 9.67 7.18 -1.31
N GLU A 76 9.96 6.14 -2.10
CA GLU A 76 9.28 4.84 -1.99
C GLU A 76 9.71 4.11 -0.71
N MET A 77 11.00 4.20 -0.37
CA MET A 77 11.53 3.62 0.86
C MET A 77 10.99 4.34 2.11
N GLU A 78 10.95 5.66 2.09
CA GLU A 78 10.41 6.50 3.16
C GLU A 78 8.94 6.17 3.44
N ARG A 79 8.11 6.09 2.38
CA ARG A 79 6.70 5.67 2.50
C ARG A 79 6.54 4.28 3.14
N LYS A 80 7.42 3.33 2.80
CA LYS A 80 7.44 2.00 3.41
C LYS A 80 7.83 2.07 4.88
N CYS A 81 8.85 2.86 5.23
CA CYS A 81 9.27 3.10 6.61
C CYS A 81 8.14 3.73 7.45
N GLU A 82 7.45 4.74 6.94
CA GLU A 82 6.30 5.36 7.60
C GLU A 82 5.15 4.36 7.84
N THR A 83 4.86 3.53 6.83
CA THR A 83 3.82 2.51 6.94
C THR A 83 4.18 1.47 8.00
N LEU A 84 5.43 0.99 7.99
CA LEU A 84 5.93 0.06 8.99
C LEU A 84 5.95 0.68 10.40
N ALA A 85 6.33 1.95 10.53
CA ALA A 85 6.32 2.65 11.82
C ALA A 85 4.89 2.78 12.38
N ARG A 86 3.92 3.08 11.51
CA ARG A 86 2.50 3.14 11.87
C ARG A 86 1.97 1.78 12.35
N ILE A 87 2.21 0.72 11.58
CA ILE A 87 1.81 -0.65 11.94
C ILE A 87 2.49 -1.07 13.25
N THR A 88 3.78 -0.78 13.40
CA THR A 88 4.54 -1.06 14.62
C THR A 88 3.92 -0.40 15.85
N THR A 89 3.49 0.85 15.72
CA THR A 89 2.85 1.59 16.82
C THR A 89 1.53 0.93 17.22
N ILE A 90 0.68 0.61 16.24
CA ILE A 90 -0.59 -0.09 16.49
C ILE A 90 -0.36 -1.43 17.20
N LEU A 91 0.63 -2.21 16.75
CA LEU A 91 0.95 -3.50 17.36
C LEU A 91 1.46 -3.36 18.80
N LYS A 92 2.28 -2.34 19.08
CA LYS A 92 2.73 -2.03 20.46
C LYS A 92 1.53 -1.74 21.36
N ASP A 93 0.58 -0.93 20.89
CA ASP A 93 -0.62 -0.59 21.67
C ASP A 93 -1.49 -1.82 21.96
N VAL A 94 -1.66 -2.71 20.98
CA VAL A 94 -2.39 -3.97 21.15
C VAL A 94 -1.71 -4.87 22.18
N ILE A 95 -0.38 -4.99 22.12
CA ILE A 95 0.39 -5.79 23.08
C ILE A 95 0.25 -5.22 24.49
N GLN A 96 0.43 -3.91 24.67
CA GLN A 96 0.27 -3.26 25.98
C GLN A 96 -1.14 -3.45 26.55
N ASN A 97 -2.18 -3.35 25.70
CA ASN A 97 -3.55 -3.59 26.14
C ASN A 97 -3.78 -5.05 26.55
N LYS A 98 -3.21 -6.01 25.81
CA LYS A 98 -3.27 -7.44 26.17
C LYS A 98 -2.60 -7.69 27.52
N ASP A 99 -1.41 -7.13 27.74
CA ASP A 99 -0.67 -7.30 29.00
C ASP A 99 -1.44 -6.68 30.18
N ARG A 100 -2.10 -5.54 29.98
CA ARG A 100 -3.00 -4.94 30.97
C ARG A 100 -4.18 -5.86 31.31
N ILE A 101 -4.81 -6.49 30.32
CA ILE A 101 -5.92 -7.43 30.55
C ILE A 101 -5.43 -8.67 31.29
N ILE A 102 -4.29 -9.23 30.87
CA ILE A 102 -3.67 -10.39 31.54
C ILE A 102 -3.39 -10.07 33.00
N ALA A 103 -2.78 -8.92 33.30
CA ALA A 103 -2.51 -8.50 34.68
C ALA A 103 -3.79 -8.40 35.50
N ARG A 104 -4.89 -7.87 34.93
CA ARG A 104 -6.19 -7.82 35.60
C ARG A 104 -6.80 -9.20 35.86
N LEU A 105 -6.65 -10.13 34.93
CA LEU A 105 -7.18 -11.49 35.06
C LEU A 105 -6.35 -12.35 36.02
N GLN A 106 -5.06 -12.08 36.13
CA GLN A 106 -4.13 -12.77 37.04
C GLN A 106 -4.21 -12.25 38.47
N GLN A 107 -4.80 -11.07 38.72
CA GLN A 107 -5.04 -10.62 40.09
C GLN A 107 -5.89 -11.68 40.81
N PRO A 108 -5.46 -12.14 42.01
CA PRO A 108 -6.23 -13.09 42.79
C PRO A 108 -7.64 -12.53 43.00
N TYR A 109 -8.65 -13.24 42.51
CA TYR A 109 -10.05 -12.87 42.71
C TYR A 109 -10.28 -12.66 44.21
N SER A 110 -10.41 -11.39 44.62
CA SER A 110 -10.76 -11.01 45.99
C SER A 110 -12.28 -10.87 46.14
N LEU A 111 -13.06 -11.57 45.30
CA LEU A 111 -14.48 -11.71 45.59
C LEU A 111 -14.57 -12.63 46.79
N ASP A 112 -15.30 -12.20 47.82
CA ASP A 112 -15.97 -13.10 48.76
C ASP A 112 -16.94 -13.98 47.97
N CYS A 113 -16.41 -14.94 47.23
CA CYS A 113 -17.17 -15.93 46.52
C CYS A 113 -17.73 -16.87 47.58
N ILE A 114 -19.05 -16.89 47.73
CA ILE A 114 -19.71 -17.96 48.49
C ILE A 114 -19.55 -19.22 47.63
N PRO A 115 -18.78 -20.23 48.09
CA PRO A 115 -18.69 -21.49 47.35
C PRO A 115 -20.07 -22.15 47.36
N VAL A 116 -20.56 -22.53 46.19
CA VAL A 116 -21.85 -23.20 46.01
C VAL A 116 -21.62 -24.41 45.12
N GLU A 117 -21.97 -25.61 45.59
CA GLU A 117 -21.89 -26.81 44.77
C GLU A 117 -22.77 -26.68 43.52
N ALA A 118 -22.36 -27.32 42.43
CA ALA A 118 -23.04 -27.21 41.14
C ALA A 118 -24.53 -27.60 41.20
N GLU A 119 -24.89 -28.52 42.09
CA GLU A 119 -26.28 -28.97 42.29
C GLU A 119 -27.19 -27.91 42.96
N TYR A 120 -26.60 -26.92 43.66
CA TYR A 120 -27.34 -25.85 44.36
C TYR A 120 -27.25 -24.49 43.66
N GLN A 121 -26.47 -24.35 42.59
CA GLN A 121 -26.28 -23.09 41.86
C GLN A 121 -27.61 -22.46 41.42
N LYS A 122 -28.55 -23.25 40.90
CA LYS A 122 -29.84 -22.74 40.45
C LYS A 122 -30.66 -22.17 41.61
N GLN A 123 -30.86 -22.95 42.67
CA GLN A 123 -31.63 -22.57 43.85
C GLN A 123 -30.99 -21.36 44.55
N PHE A 124 -29.66 -21.34 44.63
CA PHE A 124 -28.91 -20.21 45.20
C PHE A 124 -29.12 -18.93 44.39
N SER A 125 -29.04 -19.00 43.05
CA SER A 125 -29.29 -17.83 42.19
C SER A 125 -30.72 -17.30 42.32
N GLU A 126 -31.71 -18.19 42.40
CA GLU A 126 -33.12 -17.83 42.59
C GLU A 126 -33.34 -17.17 43.96
N LEU A 127 -32.75 -17.72 45.02
CA LEU A 127 -32.81 -17.16 46.37
C LEU A 127 -32.18 -15.77 46.42
N LEU A 128 -31.03 -15.59 45.76
CA LEU A 128 -30.29 -14.33 45.77
C LEU A 128 -31.07 -13.24 45.02
N MET A 129 -31.69 -13.56 43.89
CA MET A 129 -32.57 -12.65 43.17
C MET A 129 -33.81 -12.28 43.99
N LYS A 130 -34.41 -13.24 44.70
CA LYS A 130 -35.54 -12.99 45.59
C LYS A 130 -35.14 -12.08 46.76
N ALA A 131 -34.04 -12.39 47.42
CA ALA A 131 -33.53 -11.59 48.55
C ALA A 131 -33.23 -10.15 48.14
N ALA A 132 -32.65 -9.93 46.95
CA ALA A 132 -32.42 -8.59 46.41
C ALA A 132 -33.74 -7.82 46.19
N GLY A 133 -34.76 -8.49 45.66
CA GLY A 133 -36.10 -7.92 45.50
C GLY A 133 -36.76 -7.56 46.83
N ASP A 134 -36.74 -8.50 47.78
CA ASP A 134 -37.32 -8.32 49.12
C ASP A 134 -36.62 -7.18 49.88
N TYR A 135 -35.29 -7.07 49.77
CA TYR A 135 -34.53 -5.95 50.34
C TYR A 135 -34.92 -4.60 49.73
N GLY A 136 -35.12 -4.55 48.41
CA GLY A 136 -35.61 -3.35 47.73
C GLY A 136 -37.00 -2.93 48.21
N ALA A 137 -37.93 -3.87 48.33
CA ALA A 137 -39.28 -3.63 48.84
C ALA A 137 -39.27 -3.14 50.30
N LEU A 138 -38.45 -3.78 51.15
CA LEU A 138 -38.26 -3.37 52.54
C LEU A 138 -37.70 -1.96 52.64
N THR A 139 -36.70 -1.62 51.83
CA THR A 139 -36.11 -0.28 51.79
C THR A 139 -37.15 0.78 51.42
N ALA A 140 -38.00 0.51 50.42
CA ALA A 140 -39.09 1.40 50.03
C ALA A 140 -40.10 1.57 51.18
N SER A 141 -40.53 0.48 51.82
CA SER A 141 -41.46 0.53 52.96
C SER A 141 -40.89 1.29 54.16
N VAL A 142 -39.59 1.15 54.44
CA VAL A 142 -38.90 1.92 55.49
C VAL A 142 -38.89 3.41 55.14
N ALA A 143 -38.63 3.76 53.88
CA ALA A 143 -38.68 5.15 53.43
C ALA A 143 -40.08 5.75 53.56
N ASP A 144 -41.13 5.01 53.18
CA ASP A 144 -42.53 5.43 53.33
C ASP A 144 -42.90 5.65 54.80
N PHE A 145 -42.44 4.75 55.69
CA PHE A 145 -42.65 4.90 57.13
C PHE A 145 -41.96 6.14 57.68
N GLN A 146 -40.70 6.38 57.31
CA GLN A 146 -39.96 7.60 57.69
C GLN A 146 -40.64 8.87 57.17
N TRP A 147 -41.13 8.85 55.93
CA TRP A 147 -41.91 9.94 55.36
C TRP A 147 -43.17 10.21 56.18
N SER A 148 -43.91 9.15 56.57
CA SER A 148 -45.12 9.28 57.39
C SER A 148 -44.86 9.87 58.78
N GLN A 149 -43.70 9.59 59.40
CA GLN A 149 -43.31 10.16 60.69
C GLN A 149 -42.95 11.66 60.62
N THR A 150 -42.69 12.19 59.42
CA THR A 150 -42.37 13.61 59.25
C THR A 150 -43.62 14.48 59.43
N PHE A 151 -44.81 13.89 59.34
CA PHE A 151 -46.07 14.58 59.62
C PHE A 151 -46.34 14.65 61.13
N LYS A 152 -46.11 15.82 61.71
CA LYS A 152 -46.41 16.10 63.13
C LYS A 152 -47.86 16.48 63.39
N GLU A 153 -48.62 16.75 62.34
CA GLU A 153 -49.99 17.23 62.42
C GLU A 153 -50.97 16.22 61.80
N PRO A 154 -52.14 16.00 62.40
CA PRO A 154 -53.10 15.03 61.90
C PRO A 154 -53.61 15.42 60.50
N PRO A 155 -54.01 14.44 59.64
CA PRO A 155 -54.47 14.70 58.28
C PRO A 155 -55.63 15.70 58.14
N SER A 156 -56.33 16.00 59.25
CA SER A 156 -57.40 16.99 59.34
C SER A 156 -56.98 18.44 59.12
N VAL A 157 -55.68 18.78 59.15
CA VAL A 157 -55.20 20.16 58.92
C VAL A 157 -54.50 20.40 57.57
N TRP A 158 -54.35 19.38 56.73
CA TRP A 158 -53.62 19.50 55.45
C TRP A 158 -54.45 20.11 54.30
N GLY A 159 -55.64 20.63 54.57
CA GLY A 159 -56.60 21.10 53.58
C GLY A 159 -57.24 22.46 53.86
N VAL A 160 -56.61 23.30 54.68
CA VAL A 160 -57.02 24.71 54.90
C VAL A 160 -56.15 25.64 54.06
#